data_AF-K9PQA0-F1
#
_entry.id   AF-K9PQA0-F1
#
_cell.length_a   1.000
_cell.length_b   1.000
_cell.length_c   1.000
_cell.angle_alpha   90.00
_cell.angle_beta   90.00
_cell.angle_gamma   90.00
#
_symmetry.space_group_name_H-M   'P 1'
#
loop_
_entity.id
_entity.type
_entity.pdbx_description
1 polymer ?
#
loop_
_entity_poly.entity_id
_entity_poly.type
_entity_poly.pdbx_seq_one_letter_code
_entity_poly.pdbx_strand_id
1 'polypeptide(L)'
;MEELLELKQLLEQGRVHEAMLLVDELEEMSLSDKINKIDSYGVILLIHLIKQKAEKRLNRSGEISIENAVREINKTNKRRKSGGFYLNQAELIDILEQAYPTSLKRAALEAFEGRYETEELARMVDQQEILAEALQLIQQ
;
A
#
# COMPACT_ATOMS: atom_id res chain seq x y z
N MET A 1 9.17 -21.34 -5.46
CA MET A 1 10.07 -22.04 -6.45
C MET A 1 9.99 -23.56 -6.28
N GLU A 2 9.51 -24.03 -5.12
CA GLU A 2 9.18 -25.43 -4.83
C GLU A 2 7.72 -25.76 -5.24
N GLU A 3 6.79 -24.80 -5.07
CA GLU A 3 5.38 -24.97 -5.43
C GLU A 3 5.16 -25.13 -6.95
N LEU A 4 6.01 -24.49 -7.77
CA LEU A 4 5.96 -24.67 -9.24
C LEU A 4 6.41 -26.07 -9.66
N LEU A 5 7.32 -26.69 -8.90
CA LEU A 5 7.76 -28.06 -9.15
C LEU A 5 6.66 -29.04 -8.73
N GLU A 6 6.02 -28.80 -7.59
CA GLU A 6 4.86 -29.58 -7.14
C GLU A 6 3.69 -29.46 -8.13
N LEU A 7 3.37 -28.26 -8.60
CA LEU A 7 2.36 -28.04 -9.64
C LEU A 7 2.69 -28.86 -10.91
N LYS A 8 3.94 -28.83 -11.36
CA LYS A 8 4.38 -29.63 -12.50
C LYS A 8 4.18 -31.13 -12.25
N GLN A 9 4.52 -31.62 -11.06
CA GLN A 9 4.34 -33.04 -10.71
C GLN A 9 2.86 -33.45 -10.66
N LEU A 10 2.00 -32.62 -10.08
CA LEU A 10 0.55 -32.88 -10.04
C LEU A 10 -0.03 -32.96 -11.46
N LEU A 11 0.40 -32.06 -12.35
CA LEU A 11 0.01 -32.08 -13.75
C LEU A 11 0.52 -33.34 -14.49
N GLU A 12 1.79 -33.72 -14.30
CA GLU A 12 2.38 -34.93 -14.89
C GLU A 12 1.67 -36.22 -14.39
N GLN A 13 1.18 -36.22 -13.15
CA GLN A 13 0.41 -37.32 -12.56
C GLN A 13 -1.08 -37.32 -12.96
N GLY A 14 -1.55 -36.33 -13.74
CA GLY A 14 -2.96 -36.18 -14.11
C GLY A 14 -3.87 -35.75 -12.95
N ARG A 15 -3.30 -35.30 -11.82
CA ARG A 15 -4.01 -34.83 -10.62
C ARG A 15 -4.47 -33.37 -10.80
N VAL A 16 -5.30 -33.15 -11.82
CA VAL A 16 -5.69 -31.80 -12.28
C VAL A 16 -6.40 -31.01 -11.20
N HIS A 17 -7.28 -31.63 -10.41
CA HIS A 17 -8.01 -30.90 -9.36
C HIS A 17 -7.06 -30.33 -8.30
N GLU A 18 -6.07 -31.10 -7.87
CA GLU A 18 -5.11 -30.69 -6.85
C GLU A 18 -4.13 -29.66 -7.40
N ALA A 19 -3.75 -29.79 -8.68
CA ALA A 19 -3.00 -28.77 -9.38
C ALA A 19 -3.77 -27.43 -9.43
N MET A 20 -5.09 -27.44 -9.62
CA MET A 20 -5.91 -26.23 -9.59
C MET A 20 -5.95 -25.58 -8.20
N LEU A 21 -6.10 -26.37 -7.13
CA LEU A 21 -6.08 -25.86 -5.75
C LEU A 21 -4.75 -25.15 -5.45
N LEU A 22 -3.62 -25.75 -5.86
CA LEU A 22 -2.30 -25.13 -5.68
C LEU A 22 -2.16 -23.83 -6.48
N VAL A 23 -2.78 -23.73 -7.66
CA VAL A 23 -2.79 -22.48 -8.43
C VAL A 23 -3.56 -21.39 -7.68
N ASP A 24 -4.74 -21.71 -7.16
CA ASP A 24 -5.56 -20.76 -6.40
C ASP A 24 -4.81 -20.22 -5.17
N GLU A 25 -4.12 -21.11 -4.43
CA GLU A 25 -3.26 -20.73 -3.29
C GLU A 25 -2.11 -19.82 -3.72
N LEU A 26 -1.42 -20.15 -4.82
CA LEU A 26 -0.33 -19.33 -5.35
C LEU A 26 -0.80 -17.95 -5.83
N GLU A 27 -2.01 -17.87 -6.40
CA GLU A 27 -2.62 -16.61 -6.79
C GLU A 27 -2.95 -15.75 -5.57
N GLU A 28 -3.53 -16.35 -4.52
CA GLU A 28 -3.84 -15.68 -3.26
C GLU A 28 -2.57 -15.15 -2.58
N MET A 29 -1.53 -15.97 -2.48
CA MET A 29 -0.23 -15.57 -1.93
C MET A 29 0.38 -14.41 -2.73
N SER A 30 0.39 -14.50 -4.05
CA SER A 30 0.92 -13.46 -4.94
C SER A 30 0.15 -12.14 -4.82
N LEU A 31 -1.17 -12.19 -4.64
CA LEU A 31 -2.01 -11.01 -4.43
C LEU A 31 -1.76 -10.40 -3.04
N SER A 32 -1.75 -11.22 -2.00
CA SER A 32 -1.47 -10.81 -0.61
C SER A 32 -0.12 -10.09 -0.50
N ASP A 33 0.93 -10.61 -1.14
CA ASP A 33 2.25 -9.97 -1.20
C ASP A 33 2.21 -8.55 -1.81
N LYS A 34 1.33 -8.32 -2.79
CA LYS A 34 1.19 -7.00 -3.41
C LYS A 34 0.42 -6.06 -2.51
N ILE A 35 -0.66 -6.54 -1.90
CA ILE A 35 -1.45 -5.79 -0.93
C ILE A 35 -0.54 -5.34 0.23
N ASN A 36 0.22 -6.25 0.83
CA ASN A 36 1.13 -5.95 1.95
C ASN A 36 2.19 -4.90 1.59
N LYS A 37 2.72 -4.96 0.36
CA LYS A 37 3.69 -3.96 -0.13
C LYS A 37 3.03 -2.60 -0.36
N ILE A 38 1.86 -2.59 -0.99
CA ILE A 38 1.10 -1.36 -1.23
C ILE A 38 0.70 -0.72 0.11
N ASP A 39 0.22 -1.49 1.08
CA ASP A 39 -0.06 -1.05 2.44
C ASP A 39 1.19 -0.42 3.09
N SER A 40 2.33 -1.11 3.05
CA SER A 40 3.59 -0.60 3.62
C SER A 40 4.01 0.76 3.04
N TYR A 41 3.88 0.93 1.71
CA TYR A 41 4.15 2.22 1.07
C TYR A 41 3.04 3.24 1.30
N GLY A 42 1.78 2.80 1.40
CA GLY A 42 0.63 3.61 1.78
C GLY A 42 0.83 4.23 3.16
N VAL A 43 1.35 3.45 4.12
CA VAL A 43 1.70 3.94 5.45
C VAL A 43 2.70 5.10 5.35
N ILE A 44 3.77 4.93 4.57
CA ILE A 44 4.80 5.96 4.36
C ILE A 44 4.22 7.21 3.70
N LEU A 45 3.44 7.03 2.63
CA LEU A 45 2.77 8.13 1.93
C LEU A 45 1.92 8.96 2.89
N LEU A 46 1.05 8.29 3.66
CA LEU A 46 0.14 8.94 4.59
C LEU A 46 0.88 9.63 5.74
N ILE A 47 1.98 9.07 6.26
CA ILE A 47 2.80 9.74 7.29
C ILE A 47 3.27 11.11 6.79
N HIS A 48 3.79 11.17 5.56
CA HIS A 48 4.32 12.40 5.01
C HIS A 48 3.23 13.41 4.65
N LEU A 49 2.08 12.97 4.15
CA LEU A 49 0.92 13.85 3.91
C LEU A 49 0.37 14.43 5.20
N ILE A 50 0.19 13.61 6.25
CA ILE A 50 -0.26 14.04 7.57
C ILE A 50 0.70 15.11 8.12
N LYS A 51 2.02 14.87 8.06
CA LYS A 51 3.04 15.84 8.51
C LYS A 51 2.95 17.14 7.71
N GLN A 52 2.84 17.07 6.39
CA GLN A 52 2.74 18.25 5.53
C GLN A 52 1.52 19.11 5.87
N LYS A 53 0.36 18.49 6.11
CA LYS A 53 -0.88 19.19 6.52
C LYS A 53 -0.77 19.79 7.91
N ALA A 54 -0.27 19.04 8.89
CA ALA A 54 -0.15 19.49 10.27
C ALA A 54 0.89 20.61 10.43
N GLU A 55 2.06 20.49 9.78
CA GLU A 55 3.14 21.47 9.82
C GLU A 55 2.90 22.69 8.92
N LYS A 56 1.95 22.59 7.97
CA LYS A 56 1.68 23.59 6.93
C LYS A 56 2.95 24.01 6.19
N ARG A 57 3.88 23.07 6.01
CA ARG A 57 5.19 23.31 5.40
C ARG A 57 5.56 22.18 4.45
N LEU A 58 6.05 22.54 3.27
CA LEU A 58 6.74 21.63 2.37
C LEU A 58 8.16 21.40 2.88
N ASN A 59 8.52 20.14 3.12
CA ASN A 59 9.92 19.76 3.33
C ASN A 59 10.37 18.87 2.15
N ARG A 60 11.52 19.23 1.55
CA ARG A 60 12.00 18.59 0.30
C ARG A 60 12.24 17.08 0.46
N SER A 61 12.68 16.66 1.64
CA SER A 61 12.86 15.23 1.93
C SER A 61 11.54 14.46 1.98
N GLY A 62 10.47 15.07 2.49
CA GLY A 62 9.13 14.48 2.54
C GLY A 62 8.47 14.42 1.17
N GLU A 63 8.66 15.44 0.32
CA GLU A 63 8.23 15.37 -1.10
C GLU A 63 8.86 14.18 -1.81
N ILE A 64 10.18 13.99 -1.64
CA ILE A 64 10.89 12.83 -2.21
C ILE A 64 10.33 11.51 -1.64
N SER A 65 10.00 11.46 -0.35
CA SER A 65 9.37 10.26 0.24
C SER A 65 7.98 9.99 -0.34
N ILE A 66 7.16 11.03 -0.55
CA ILE A 66 5.83 10.92 -1.19
C ILE A 66 5.99 10.39 -2.62
N GLU A 67 6.85 11.00 -3.43
CA GLU A 67 7.11 10.57 -4.81
C GLU A 67 7.59 9.11 -4.88
N ASN A 68 8.50 8.73 -3.99
CA ASN A 68 9.01 7.36 -3.93
C ASN A 68 7.93 6.36 -3.54
N ALA A 69 7.12 6.67 -2.53
CA ALA A 69 6.03 5.80 -2.09
C ALA A 69 4.99 5.61 -3.20
N VAL A 70 4.56 6.71 -3.85
CA VAL A 70 3.65 6.70 -5.00
C VAL A 70 4.23 5.85 -6.14
N ARG A 71 5.50 6.04 -6.48
CA ARG A 71 6.18 5.25 -7.52
C ARG A 71 6.15 3.76 -7.21
N GLU A 72 6.48 3.37 -5.98
CA GLU A 72 6.52 1.95 -5.61
C GLU A 72 5.11 1.32 -5.50
N ILE A 73 4.10 2.07 -5.06
CA ILE A 73 2.68 1.64 -5.11
C ILE A 73 2.28 1.37 -6.56
N ASN A 74 2.49 2.33 -7.46
CA ASN A 74 2.12 2.20 -8.87
C ASN A 74 2.86 1.06 -9.57
N LYS A 75 4.16 0.93 -9.30
CA LYS A 75 4.98 -0.17 -9.83
C LYS A 75 4.55 -1.53 -9.31
N THR A 76 4.12 -1.63 -8.05
CA THR A 76 3.64 -2.87 -7.44
C THR A 76 2.25 -3.23 -7.98
N ASN A 77 1.39 -2.23 -8.16
CA ASN A 77 0.02 -2.44 -8.62
C ASN A 77 -0.08 -2.73 -10.13
N LYS A 78 0.90 -2.33 -10.94
CA LYS A 78 0.88 -2.55 -12.38
C LYS A 78 1.17 -4.01 -12.76
N ARG A 79 0.31 -4.61 -13.58
CA ARG A 79 0.53 -5.95 -14.16
C ARG A 79 1.54 -5.85 -15.32
N ARG A 80 2.61 -6.65 -15.27
CA ARG A 80 3.72 -6.57 -16.24
C ARG A 80 3.41 -7.19 -17.61
N LYS A 81 2.59 -8.25 -17.65
CA LYS A 81 2.37 -9.05 -18.88
C LYS A 81 0.98 -8.84 -19.50
N SER A 82 -0.06 -8.80 -18.69
CA SER A 82 -1.45 -8.70 -19.15
C SER A 82 -1.97 -7.27 -19.32
N GLY A 83 -1.18 -6.26 -18.93
CA GLY A 83 -1.69 -4.89 -18.80
C GLY A 83 -2.69 -4.75 -17.65
N GLY A 84 -3.07 -3.51 -17.33
CA GLY A 84 -3.96 -3.22 -16.19
C GLY A 84 -3.27 -3.31 -14.82
N PHE A 85 -4.09 -3.42 -13.79
CA PHE A 85 -3.67 -3.32 -12.38
C PHE A 85 -4.15 -4.54 -11.57
N TYR A 86 -3.47 -4.84 -10.46
CA TYR A 86 -3.91 -5.88 -9.53
C TYR A 86 -5.09 -5.41 -8.69
N LEU A 87 -5.01 -4.17 -8.21
CA LEU A 87 -6.00 -3.49 -7.41
C LEU A 87 -6.60 -2.32 -8.18
N ASN A 88 -7.91 -2.16 -8.07
CA ASN A 88 -8.66 -1.02 -8.57
C ASN A 88 -8.68 0.13 -7.54
N GLN A 89 -9.33 1.25 -7.89
CA GLN A 89 -9.38 2.43 -7.04
C GLN A 89 -10.04 2.18 -5.67
N ALA A 90 -11.13 1.41 -5.62
CA ALA A 90 -11.83 1.07 -4.38
C ALA A 90 -10.95 0.22 -3.45
N GLU A 91 -10.23 -0.75 -4.00
CA GLU A 91 -9.31 -1.58 -3.21
C GLU A 91 -8.11 -0.78 -2.69
N LEU A 92 -7.61 0.19 -3.47
CA LEU A 92 -6.55 1.08 -3.02
C LEU A 92 -7.00 2.00 -1.89
N ILE A 93 -8.21 2.57 -1.97
CA ILE A 93 -8.73 3.41 -0.89
C ILE A 93 -8.97 2.59 0.38
N ASP A 94 -9.49 1.37 0.27
CA ASP A 94 -9.70 0.48 1.42
C ASP A 94 -8.37 0.17 2.15
N ILE A 95 -7.28 -0.04 1.40
CA ILE A 95 -5.94 -0.23 1.98
C ILE A 95 -5.47 1.05 2.67
N LEU A 96 -5.62 2.21 2.03
CA LEU A 96 -5.19 3.49 2.62
C LEU A 96 -5.99 3.83 3.89
N GLU A 97 -7.28 3.52 3.93
CA GLU A 97 -8.12 3.67 5.12
C GLU A 97 -7.64 2.79 6.27
N GLN A 98 -7.27 1.54 5.99
CA GLN A 98 -6.70 0.62 6.99
C GLN A 98 -5.31 1.07 7.47
N ALA A 99 -4.50 1.65 6.58
CA ALA A 99 -3.18 2.17 6.91
C ALA A 99 -3.24 3.45 7.78
N TYR A 100 -4.29 4.26 7.64
CA TYR A 100 -4.38 5.60 8.22
C TYR A 100 -4.14 5.66 9.74
N PRO A 101 -4.76 4.82 10.60
CA PRO A 101 -4.52 4.87 12.04
C PRO A 101 -3.06 4.64 12.42
N THR A 102 -2.38 3.71 11.73
CA THR A 102 -0.96 3.44 11.93
C THR A 102 -0.10 4.62 11.48
N SER A 103 -0.44 5.21 10.33
CA SER A 103 0.24 6.39 9.81
C SER A 103 0.09 7.61 10.70
N LEU A 104 -1.10 7.86 11.25
CA LEU A 104 -1.36 8.98 12.14
C LEU A 104 -0.54 8.87 13.43
N LYS A 105 -0.50 7.68 14.03
CA LYS A 105 0.33 7.42 15.22
C LYS A 105 1.82 7.64 14.95
N ARG A 106 2.33 7.15 13.81
CA ARG A 106 3.73 7.33 13.41
C ARG A 106 4.04 8.80 13.08
N ALA A 107 3.13 9.47 12.39
CA ALA A 107 3.25 10.89 12.10
C ALA A 107 3.29 11.71 13.38
N ALA A 108 2.51 11.41 14.41
CA ALA A 108 2.56 12.11 15.71
C ALA A 108 3.92 11.99 16.39
N LEU A 109 4.55 10.80 16.33
CA LEU A 109 5.89 10.59 16.88
C LEU A 109 7.00 11.34 16.11
N GLU A 110 6.84 11.52 14.80
CA GLU A 110 7.85 12.16 13.96
C GLU A 110 7.62 13.66 13.75
N ALA A 111 6.37 14.09 13.70
CA ALA A 111 5.97 15.48 13.47
C ALA A 111 6.36 16.32 14.68
N PHE A 112 6.82 17.54 14.42
CA PHE A 112 7.18 18.48 15.49
C PHE A 112 8.11 17.89 16.57
N GLU A 113 8.95 16.91 16.22
CA GLU A 113 9.84 16.20 17.16
C GLU A 113 9.09 15.40 18.25
N GLY A 114 7.87 14.90 17.95
CA GLY A 114 7.07 14.10 18.87
C GLY A 114 6.30 14.91 19.89
N ARG A 115 6.06 16.21 19.64
CA ARG A 115 5.39 17.12 20.58
C ARG A 115 3.89 16.91 20.72
N TYR A 116 3.25 16.24 19.77
CA TYR A 116 1.81 16.04 19.77
C TYR A 116 1.49 14.57 19.99
N GLU A 117 0.48 14.32 20.81
CA GLU A 117 -0.15 13.01 20.88
C GLU A 117 -0.97 12.73 19.61
N THR A 118 -1.29 11.46 19.38
CA THR A 118 -2.01 11.03 18.17
C THR A 118 -3.36 11.75 18.05
N GLU A 119 -4.08 11.93 19.16
CA GLU A 119 -5.38 12.60 19.22
C GLU A 119 -5.28 14.11 18.96
N GLU A 120 -4.16 14.73 19.32
CA GLU A 120 -3.94 16.16 19.06
C GLU A 120 -3.65 16.37 17.58
N LEU A 121 -2.79 15.54 16.98
CA LEU A 121 -2.51 15.57 15.56
C LEU A 121 -3.76 15.26 14.73
N ALA A 122 -4.61 14.33 15.18
CA ALA A 122 -5.88 14.00 14.54
C ALA A 122 -6.81 15.21 14.38
N ARG A 123 -6.76 16.18 15.31
CA ARG A 123 -7.58 17.41 15.26
C ARG A 123 -7.01 18.46 14.31
N MET A 124 -5.75 18.32 13.90
CA MET A 124 -5.06 19.26 13.02
C MET A 124 -5.25 18.94 11.53
N VAL A 125 -5.72 17.73 11.21
CA VAL A 125 -5.80 17.23 9.84
C VAL A 125 -7.17 16.64 9.54
N ASP A 126 -7.56 16.70 8.27
CA ASP A 126 -8.76 16.02 7.77
C ASP A 126 -8.37 14.68 7.14
N GLN A 127 -8.88 13.58 7.70
CA GLN A 127 -8.60 12.24 7.21
C GLN A 127 -9.07 12.04 5.76
N GLN A 128 -10.26 12.54 5.42
CA GLN A 128 -10.84 12.36 4.09
C GLN A 128 -10.04 13.15 3.05
N GLU A 129 -9.61 14.37 3.38
CA GLU A 129 -8.74 15.16 2.52
C GLU A 129 -7.41 14.45 2.24
N ILE A 130 -6.78 13.88 3.27
CA ILE A 130 -5.50 13.16 3.14
C ILE A 130 -5.65 11.90 2.28
N LEU A 131 -6.70 11.12 2.51
CA LEU A 131 -6.95 9.90 1.74
C LEU A 131 -7.26 10.22 0.27
N ALA A 132 -8.05 11.28 0.01
CA ALA A 132 -8.33 11.74 -1.34
C ALA A 132 -7.06 12.23 -2.06
N GLU A 133 -6.21 12.99 -1.38
CA GLU A 133 -4.94 13.45 -1.93
C GLU A 133 -3.99 12.28 -2.23
N ALA A 134 -3.86 11.32 -1.31
CA ALA A 134 -3.07 10.11 -1.51
C ALA A 134 -3.54 9.33 -2.75
N LEU A 135 -4.85 9.14 -2.89
CA LEU A 135 -5.43 8.44 -4.03
C LEU A 135 -5.19 9.19 -5.34
N GLN A 136 -5.35 10.52 -5.33
CA GLN A 136 -5.09 11.36 -6.49
C GLN A 136 -3.62 11.27 -6.93
N LEU A 137 -2.67 11.27 -6.00
CA LEU A 137 -1.24 11.12 -6.30
C LEU A 137 -0.91 9.75 -6.92
N ILE A 138 -1.55 8.69 -6.44
CA ILE A 138 -1.39 7.34 -7.00
C ILE A 138 -1.93 7.26 -8.43
N GLN A 139 -2.93 8.05 -8.78
CA GLN A 139 -3.60 8.00 -10.09
C GLN A 139 -2.96 8.85 -11.19
N GLN A 140 -1.88 9.58 -10.90
CA GLN A 140 -1.12 10.35 -11.90
C GLN A 140 -0.25 9.44 -12.77
#